data_AF-A0A519GE86-F1
#
_entry.id   AF-A0A519GE86-F1
#
_cell.length_a   1.000
_cell.length_b   1.000
_cell.length_c   1.000
_cell.angle_alpha   90.00
_cell.angle_beta   90.00
_cell.angle_gamma   90.00
#
_symmetry.space_group_name_H-M   'P 1'
#
loop_
_entity.id
_entity.type
_entity.pdbx_description
1 polymer ?
#
loop_
_entity_poly.entity_id
_entity_poly.type
_entity_poly.pdbx_seq_one_letter_code
_entity_poly.pdbx_strand_id
1 'polypeptide(L)' 'MPRVPDVLAPRRKSRQIRVGKVLVGGDAPVSVQSMTTTPT' A
#
# COMPACT_ATOMS: atom_id res chain seq x y z
N MET A 1 -16.93 14.96 -5.19
CA MET A 1 -15.79 14.11 -4.78
C MET A 1 -14.52 14.69 -5.37
N PRO A 2 -13.40 14.80 -4.62
CA PRO A 2 -12.14 15.21 -5.22
C PRO A 2 -11.71 14.18 -6.28
N ARG A 3 -11.22 14.65 -7.43
CA ARG A 3 -10.63 13.76 -8.45
C ARG A 3 -9.42 13.07 -7.84
N VAL A 4 -9.38 11.75 -7.97
CA VAL A 4 -8.17 10.97 -7.65
C VAL A 4 -7.10 11.38 -8.67
N PRO A 5 -5.86 11.70 -8.24
CA PRO A 5 -4.81 12.04 -9.19
C PRO A 5 -4.59 10.89 -10.18
N ASP A 6 -4.42 11.24 -11.45
CA ASP A 6 -4.01 10.28 -12.46
C ASP A 6 -2.65 9.70 -12.06
N VAL A 7 -2.51 8.38 -12.21
CA VAL A 7 -1.30 7.65 -11.82
C VAL A 7 -0.14 8.16 -12.68
N LEU A 8 0.74 8.98 -12.08
CA LEU A 8 1.85 9.65 -12.76
C LEU A 8 2.82 8.67 -13.45
N ALA A 9 2.96 7.45 -12.90
CA ALA A 9 3.80 6.40 -13.44
C ALA A 9 3.31 5.01 -12.97
N PRO A 10 3.50 3.95 -13.77
CA PRO A 10 3.12 2.59 -13.37
C PRO A 10 3.90 2.12 -12.12
N ARG A 11 3.26 1.30 -11.29
CA ARG A 11 3.91 0.67 -10.13
C ARG A 11 5.03 -0.27 -10.60
N ARG A 12 6.16 -0.26 -9.88
CA ARG A 12 7.28 -1.17 -10.12
C ARG A 12 6.84 -2.63 -9.88
N LYS A 13 7.23 -3.53 -10.79
CA LYS A 13 7.10 -4.97 -10.59
C LYS A 13 7.86 -5.40 -9.33
N SER A 14 7.14 -5.98 -8.37
CA SER A 14 7.65 -6.40 -7.07
C SER A 14 7.10 -7.77 -6.72
N ARG A 15 7.81 -8.51 -5.86
CA ARG A 15 7.31 -9.78 -5.30
C ARG A 15 6.14 -9.49 -4.35
N GLN A 16 5.09 -10.32 -4.42
CA GLN A 16 4.01 -10.26 -3.45
C GLN A 16 4.42 -10.95 -2.14
N ILE A 17 4.11 -10.34 -1.00
CA ILE A 17 4.31 -10.89 0.34
C ILE A 17 3.03 -10.81 1.17
N ARG A 18 2.97 -11.58 2.26
CA ARG A 18 1.88 -11.56 3.26
C ARG A 18 2.35 -10.89 4.55
N VAL A 19 1.58 -9.92 5.04
CA VAL A 19 1.71 -9.33 6.38
C VAL A 19 0.43 -9.67 7.15
N GLY A 20 0.49 -10.73 7.95
CA GLY A 20 -0.72 -11.34 8.53
C GLY A 20 -1.70 -11.75 7.43
N LYS A 21 -2.88 -11.13 7.38
CA LYS A 21 -3.92 -11.36 6.37
C LYS A 21 -3.84 -10.42 5.17
N VAL A 22 -2.92 -9.45 5.16
CA VAL A 22 -2.79 -8.41 4.11
C VAL A 22 -1.75 -8.81 3.06
N LEU A 23 -2.06 -8.64 1.78
CA LEU A 23 -1.12 -8.83 0.66
C LEU A 23 -0.46 -7.50 0.32
N VAL A 24 0.87 -7.50 0.17
CA VAL A 24 1.66 -6.30 -0.16
C VAL A 24 2.57 -6.59 -1.35
N GLY A 25 2.60 -5.66 -2.32
CA GLY A 25 3.40 -5.79 -3.54
C GLY A 25 2.73 -6.62 -4.64
N GLY A 26 3.40 -6.73 -5.79
CA GLY A 26 2.84 -7.39 -6.98
C GLY A 26 1.55 -6.70 -7.47
N ASP A 27 0.52 -7.50 -7.69
CA ASP A 27 -0.80 -7.05 -8.17
C ASP A 27 -1.73 -6.61 -7.03
N ALA A 28 -1.30 -6.75 -5.76
CA ALA A 28 -2.08 -6.30 -4.61
C ALA A 28 -2.19 -4.76 -4.57
N PRO A 29 -3.32 -4.19 -4.10
CA PRO A 29 -3.47 -2.73 -3.95
C PRO A 29 -2.42 -2.13 -2.99
N VAL A 30 -2.22 -0.81 -3.07
CA VAL A 30 -1.32 -0.11 -2.15
C VAL A 30 -1.94 -0.07 -0.76
N SER A 31 -1.29 -0.72 0.21
CA SER A 31 -1.70 -0.71 1.61
C SER A 31 -1.31 0.59 2.30
N VAL A 32 -2.21 1.15 3.11
CA VAL A 32 -1.91 2.26 4.03
C VAL A 32 -1.43 1.69 5.36
N GLN A 33 -0.39 2.27 5.94
CA GLN A 33 0.13 1.93 7.25
C GLN A 33 0.32 3.20 8.07
N SER A 34 0.19 3.08 9.40
CA SER A 34 0.50 4.13 10.37
C SER A 34 1.28 3.54 11.56
N MET A 35 1.70 4.42 12.48
CA MET A 35 2.38 4.07 13.72
C MET A 35 1.74 4.87 14.87
N THR A 36 1.59 4.23 16.04
CA THR A 36 1.04 4.87 17.24
C THR A 36 2.06 5.80 17.90
N THR A 37 1.61 6.90 18.50
CA THR A 37 2.49 7.89 19.16
C THR A 37 2.54 7.78 20.69
N THR A 38 1.65 6.99 21.29
CA THR A 38 1.59 6.78 22.75
C THR A 38 2.57 5.70 23.20
N PRO A 39 3.01 5.70 24.48
CA PRO A 39 3.70 4.56 25.07
C PRO A 39 2.89 3.28 24.89
N THR A 40 3.61 2.17 24.70
CA THR A 40 3.05 0.83 24.50
C THR A 40 2.65 0.18 25.81
#